data_AF-A0A830HX36-F1
#
_entry.id   AF-A0A830HX36-F1
#
_cell.length_a   1.000
_cell.length_b   1.000
_cell.length_c   1.000
_cell.angle_alpha   90.00
_cell.angle_beta   90.00
_cell.angle_gamma   90.00
#
_symmetry.space_group_name_H-M   'P 1'
#
loop_
_entity.id
_entity.type
_entity.pdbx_description
1 polymer ?
#
loop_
_entity_poly.entity_id
_entity_poly.type
_entity_poly.pdbx_seq_one_letter_code
_entity_poly.pdbx_strand_id
1 'polypeptide(L)'
;MPLPGARAAAQQAVKAASSSQAPSGSTAEVDEDAVLRTRFLSLTSSSRGVPIMDRLAKRFFTFATAVERSDEDAAKELYTQLVKDCAAVAFQLEQMEAKAEVLEKESDATGDVRSTLARRAEATQAEIESLKSELSRARRKRRRLEEYEGVRRLIVKEPPRSHTSQELSKLAEEVKTLQDEHESLLRAKEIRRKQFSLLLTTIENLTTDIGHDDHIMETNLDDNCS
;
A
#
# COMPACT_ATOMS: atom_id res chain seq x y z
N MET A 1 -5.20 10.05 -15.16
CA MET A 1 -6.51 10.45 -14.60
C MET A 1 -6.66 9.86 -13.21
N PRO A 2 -6.47 10.62 -12.11
CA PRO A 2 -6.65 10.10 -10.76
C PRO A 2 -8.14 10.11 -10.38
N LEU A 3 -8.61 9.02 -9.78
CA LEU A 3 -10.01 8.79 -9.45
C LEU A 3 -10.50 9.71 -8.29
N PRO A 4 -11.79 10.14 -8.28
CA PRO A 4 -12.30 11.17 -7.36
C PRO A 4 -12.32 10.83 -5.87
N GLY A 5 -12.04 9.57 -5.48
CA GLY A 5 -12.14 9.12 -4.08
C GLY A 5 -10.91 9.37 -3.20
N ALA A 6 -9.73 9.64 -3.80
CA ALA A 6 -8.49 9.72 -3.04
C ALA A 6 -8.33 11.03 -2.24
N ARG A 7 -8.98 12.12 -2.68
CA ARG A 7 -8.95 13.43 -1.98
C ARG A 7 -9.83 13.46 -0.74
N ALA A 8 -10.95 12.74 -0.74
CA ALA A 8 -11.86 12.68 0.41
C ALA A 8 -11.22 11.93 1.60
N ALA A 9 -10.50 10.82 1.33
CA ALA A 9 -9.80 10.07 2.37
C ALA A 9 -8.64 10.86 3.01
N ALA A 10 -7.94 11.68 2.22
CA ALA A 10 -6.85 12.52 2.72
C ALA A 10 -7.37 13.68 3.62
N GLN A 11 -8.52 14.28 3.30
CA GLN A 11 -9.11 15.33 4.14
C GLN A 11 -9.71 14.79 5.45
N GLN A 12 -10.18 13.54 5.45
CA GLN A 12 -10.72 12.90 6.65
C GLN A 12 -9.63 12.42 7.61
N ALA A 13 -8.45 12.03 7.09
CA ALA A 13 -7.29 11.67 7.92
C ALA A 13 -6.66 12.90 8.62
N VAL A 14 -6.62 14.06 7.96
CA VAL A 14 -6.12 15.31 8.57
C VAL A 14 -7.05 15.81 9.67
N LYS A 15 -8.36 15.59 9.54
CA LYS A 15 -9.35 15.98 10.57
C LYS A 15 -9.35 15.05 11.80
N ALA A 16 -8.88 13.81 11.65
CA ALA A 16 -8.67 12.88 12.77
C ALA A 16 -7.34 13.13 13.51
N ALA A 17 -6.32 13.66 12.83
CA ALA A 17 -5.05 14.05 13.45
C ALA A 17 -5.17 15.33 14.29
N SER A 18 -6.15 16.20 14.02
CA SER A 18 -6.39 17.43 14.78
C SER A 18 -7.25 17.26 16.05
N SER A 19 -7.70 16.04 16.39
CA SER A 19 -8.51 15.79 17.59
C SER A 19 -7.79 15.07 18.73
N SER A 20 -6.46 14.88 18.63
CA SER A 20 -5.63 14.44 19.77
C SER A 20 -5.08 15.67 20.50
N GLN A 21 -5.98 16.52 20.98
CA GLN A 21 -5.63 17.52 21.98
C GLN A 21 -5.78 16.82 23.32
N ALA A 22 -4.65 16.45 23.92
CA ALA A 22 -4.61 15.99 25.30
C ALA A 22 -5.38 16.99 26.18
N PRO A 23 -6.29 16.55 27.06
CA PRO A 23 -6.95 17.46 27.97
C PRO A 23 -5.88 18.10 28.84
N SER A 24 -5.78 19.43 28.71
CA SER A 24 -4.95 20.31 29.50
C SER A 24 -5.17 20.08 31.00
N GLY A 25 -4.21 19.43 31.65
CA GLY A 25 -4.17 19.14 33.08
C GLY A 25 -3.92 20.40 33.90
N SER A 26 -4.93 21.26 34.07
CA SER A 26 -4.84 22.34 35.07
C SER A 26 -6.11 22.51 35.88
N THR A 27 -7.30 22.22 35.33
CA THR A 27 -8.56 22.31 36.09
C THR A 27 -8.86 21.01 36.84
N ALA A 28 -8.52 19.85 36.28
CA ALA A 28 -8.69 18.55 36.93
C ALA A 28 -7.69 18.36 38.09
N GLU A 29 -6.45 18.79 37.93
CA GLU A 29 -5.42 18.71 38.99
C GLU A 29 -5.76 19.60 40.20
N VAL A 30 -6.34 20.78 39.96
CA VAL A 30 -6.75 21.72 41.04
C VAL A 30 -7.95 21.18 41.84
N ASP A 31 -8.90 20.50 41.18
CA ASP A 31 -10.01 19.82 41.86
C ASP A 31 -9.54 18.57 42.62
N GLU A 32 -8.62 17.79 42.05
CA GLU A 32 -8.02 16.64 42.71
C GLU A 32 -7.21 17.06 43.95
N ASP A 33 -6.42 18.12 43.86
CA ASP A 33 -5.69 18.69 44.99
C ASP A 33 -6.61 19.19 46.12
N ALA A 34 -7.75 19.78 45.77
CA ALA A 34 -8.74 20.21 46.76
C ALA A 34 -9.41 18.99 47.44
N VAL A 35 -9.69 17.94 46.68
CA VAL A 35 -10.20 16.66 47.19
C VAL A 35 -9.15 15.93 48.05
N LEU A 36 -7.88 15.99 47.68
CA LEU A 36 -6.77 15.43 48.44
C LEU A 36 -6.56 16.18 49.75
N ARG A 37 -6.59 17.52 49.73
CA ARG A 37 -6.51 18.37 50.94
C ARG A 37 -7.67 18.11 51.90
N THR A 38 -8.89 17.99 51.38
CA THR A 38 -10.07 17.67 52.21
C THR A 38 -9.98 16.26 52.79
N ARG A 39 -9.49 15.27 52.04
CA ARG A 39 -9.22 13.91 52.54
C ARG A 39 -8.07 13.86 53.57
N PHE A 40 -7.05 14.68 53.38
CA PHE A 40 -5.92 14.82 54.29
C PHE A 40 -6.38 15.43 55.62
N LEU A 41 -7.15 16.52 55.58
CA LEU A 41 -7.72 17.15 56.77
C LEU A 41 -8.76 16.25 57.47
N SER A 42 -9.45 15.38 56.74
CA SER A 42 -10.40 14.41 57.31
C SER A 42 -9.74 13.14 57.85
N LEU A 43 -8.42 12.96 57.66
CA LEU A 43 -7.58 11.84 58.10
C LEU A 43 -8.21 10.44 57.92
N THR A 44 -9.10 10.28 56.93
CA THR A 44 -9.77 9.02 56.65
C THR A 44 -10.20 8.96 55.19
N SER A 45 -9.85 7.86 54.53
CA SER A 45 -10.45 7.41 53.28
C SER A 45 -11.84 6.76 53.50
N SER A 46 -12.52 7.03 54.63
CA SER A 46 -13.78 6.37 54.97
C SER A 46 -14.82 7.37 55.46
N SER A 47 -15.90 7.47 54.69
CA SER A 47 -16.95 8.49 54.73
C SER A 47 -17.88 8.46 55.96
N ARG A 48 -17.45 7.99 57.15
CA ARG A 48 -18.39 7.71 58.26
C ARG A 48 -17.89 8.06 59.66
N GLY A 49 -17.26 9.22 59.85
CA GLY A 49 -16.95 9.71 61.20
C GLY A 49 -16.58 11.17 61.27
N VAL A 50 -16.79 11.78 62.45
CA VAL A 50 -16.25 13.11 62.81
C VAL A 50 -14.73 13.09 62.58
N PRO A 51 -14.16 14.08 61.85
CA PRO A 51 -12.73 14.13 61.57
C PRO A 51 -11.94 14.01 62.87
N ILE A 52 -10.90 13.16 62.86
CA ILE A 52 -10.20 12.77 64.09
C ILE A 52 -9.63 14.01 64.80
N MET A 53 -9.20 15.02 64.04
CA MET A 53 -8.75 16.33 64.57
C MET A 53 -9.87 17.15 65.22
N ASP A 54 -11.07 17.16 64.66
CA ASP A 54 -12.24 17.86 65.23
C ASP A 54 -12.71 17.17 66.51
N ARG A 55 -12.62 15.83 66.56
CA ARG A 55 -12.87 15.07 67.80
C ARG A 55 -11.84 15.40 68.87
N LEU A 56 -10.55 15.42 68.52
CA LEU A 56 -9.46 15.77 69.43
C LEU A 56 -9.60 17.19 69.97
N ALA A 57 -9.93 18.16 69.10
CA ALA A 57 -10.16 19.54 69.49
C ALA A 57 -11.35 19.68 70.46
N LYS A 58 -12.48 19.04 70.15
CA LYS A 58 -13.66 19.03 71.05
C LYS A 58 -13.34 18.40 72.40
N ARG A 59 -12.60 17.28 72.40
CA ARG A 59 -12.10 16.61 73.61
C ARG A 59 -11.22 17.53 74.45
N PHE A 60 -10.28 18.24 73.82
CA PHE A 60 -9.43 19.21 74.49
C PHE A 60 -10.22 20.35 75.15
N PHE A 61 -11.18 20.94 74.43
CA PHE A 61 -12.05 21.99 75.00
C PHE A 61 -12.90 21.47 76.15
N THR A 62 -13.48 20.26 76.05
CA THR A 62 -14.25 19.67 77.15
C THR A 62 -13.39 19.39 78.38
N PHE A 63 -12.14 18.93 78.17
CA PHE A 63 -11.18 18.75 79.25
C PHE A 63 -10.82 20.09 79.92
N ALA A 64 -10.51 21.13 79.14
CA ALA A 64 -10.20 22.47 79.65
C ALA A 64 -11.36 23.02 80.50
N THR A 65 -12.60 22.87 80.05
CA THR A 65 -13.78 23.31 80.82
C THR A 65 -14.01 22.50 82.10
N ALA A 66 -13.63 21.21 82.14
CA ALA A 66 -13.74 20.39 83.35
C ALA A 66 -12.70 20.80 84.40
N VAL A 67 -11.48 21.15 83.95
CA VAL A 67 -10.42 21.70 84.80
C VAL A 67 -10.81 23.06 85.38
N GLU A 68 -11.42 23.94 84.58
CA GLU A 68 -11.91 25.26 85.05
C GLU A 68 -13.03 25.15 86.08
N ARG A 69 -13.83 24.08 86.05
CA ARG A 69 -14.93 23.82 86.99
C ARG A 69 -14.49 23.06 88.25
N SER A 70 -13.19 22.78 88.40
CA SER A 70 -12.61 22.00 89.50
C SER A 70 -13.22 20.60 89.69
N ASP A 71 -13.67 19.96 88.59
CA ASP A 71 -14.19 18.59 88.60
C ASP A 71 -13.03 17.60 88.34
N GLU A 72 -12.36 17.18 89.42
CA GLU A 72 -11.13 16.38 89.32
C GLU A 72 -11.31 15.00 88.69
N ASP A 73 -12.42 14.33 88.98
CA ASP A 73 -12.67 12.96 88.49
C ASP A 73 -13.03 12.98 87.00
N ALA A 74 -13.86 13.93 86.58
CA ALA A 74 -14.15 14.14 85.16
C ALA A 74 -12.90 14.59 84.38
N ALA A 75 -12.07 15.46 84.97
CA ALA A 75 -10.82 15.92 84.35
C ALA A 75 -9.83 14.77 84.13
N LYS A 76 -9.65 13.87 85.11
CA LYS A 76 -8.78 12.69 84.98
C LYS A 76 -9.26 11.75 83.88
N GLU A 77 -10.57 11.48 83.81
CA GLU A 77 -11.14 10.63 82.77
C GLU A 77 -10.94 11.25 81.38
N LEU A 78 -11.28 12.54 81.22
CA LEU A 78 -11.12 13.28 79.96
C LEU A 78 -9.65 13.38 79.52
N TYR A 79 -8.70 13.50 80.46
CA TYR A 79 -7.27 13.47 80.16
C TYR A 79 -6.83 12.12 79.58
N THR A 80 -7.25 11.00 80.19
CA THR A 80 -6.91 9.67 79.63
C THR A 80 -7.49 9.45 78.24
N GLN A 81 -8.68 10.00 77.98
CA GLN A 81 -9.34 9.95 76.67
C GLN A 81 -8.60 10.85 75.66
N LEU A 82 -8.17 12.04 76.07
CA LEU A 82 -7.35 12.94 75.24
C LEU A 82 -6.02 12.30 74.83
N VAL A 83 -5.32 11.64 75.77
CA VAL A 83 -4.07 10.92 75.48
C VAL A 83 -4.29 9.79 74.47
N LYS A 84 -5.40 9.04 74.59
CA LYS A 84 -5.77 7.98 73.63
C LYS A 84 -6.05 8.56 72.24
N ASP A 85 -6.76 9.69 72.17
CA ASP A 85 -7.04 10.36 70.90
C ASP A 85 -5.75 10.91 70.26
N CYS A 86 -4.82 11.46 71.03
CA CYS A 86 -3.49 11.86 70.54
C CYS A 86 -2.69 10.67 69.98
N ALA A 87 -2.67 9.54 70.69
CA ALA A 87 -1.99 8.32 70.22
C ALA A 87 -2.63 7.78 68.92
N ALA A 88 -3.96 7.85 68.81
CA ALA A 88 -4.67 7.45 67.60
C ALA A 88 -4.32 8.34 66.40
N VAL A 89 -4.22 9.66 66.58
CA VAL A 89 -3.78 10.57 65.51
C VAL A 89 -2.36 10.28 65.08
N ALA A 90 -1.43 10.11 66.04
CA ALA A 90 -0.03 9.79 65.74
C ALA A 90 0.10 8.50 64.89
N PHE A 91 -0.62 7.44 65.27
CA PHE A 91 -0.63 6.18 64.52
C PHE A 91 -1.24 6.30 63.12
N GLN A 92 -2.23 7.18 62.93
CA GLN A 92 -2.79 7.44 61.60
C GLN A 92 -1.81 8.21 60.70
N LEU A 93 -1.06 9.16 61.26
CA LEU A 93 -0.03 9.89 60.51
C LEU A 93 1.08 8.94 60.04
N GLU A 94 1.58 8.06 60.91
CA GLU A 94 2.58 7.05 60.57
C GLU A 94 2.09 6.10 59.46
N GLN A 95 0.83 5.66 59.53
CA GLN A 95 0.23 4.86 58.45
C GLN A 95 0.12 5.62 57.13
N MET A 96 -0.17 6.91 57.16
CA MET A 96 -0.27 7.73 55.94
C MET A 96 1.10 7.92 55.29
N GLU A 97 2.15 8.12 56.09
CA GLU A 97 3.53 8.19 55.61
C GLU A 97 3.94 6.87 54.94
N ALA A 98 3.71 5.73 55.60
CA ALA A 98 4.01 4.42 55.03
C ALA A 98 3.23 4.16 53.72
N LYS A 99 1.97 4.60 53.64
CA LYS A 99 1.15 4.50 52.41
C LYS A 99 1.66 5.41 51.30
N ALA A 100 2.14 6.61 51.64
CA ALA A 100 2.70 7.54 50.66
C ALA A 100 3.96 6.94 49.99
N GLU A 101 4.86 6.33 50.78
CA GLU A 101 6.04 5.66 50.24
C GLU A 101 5.71 4.49 49.30
N VAL A 102 4.69 3.70 49.65
CA VAL A 102 4.24 2.58 48.81
C VAL A 102 3.60 3.12 47.52
N LEU A 103 2.77 4.15 47.62
CA LEU A 103 2.11 4.76 46.48
C LEU A 103 3.12 5.37 45.50
N GLU A 104 4.19 6.00 45.99
CA GLU A 104 5.27 6.52 45.15
C GLU A 104 5.94 5.41 44.33
N LYS A 105 6.30 4.30 45.00
CA LYS A 105 6.87 3.13 44.33
C LYS A 105 5.92 2.50 43.31
N GLU A 106 4.63 2.42 43.64
CA GLU A 106 3.61 1.93 42.71
C GLU A 106 3.44 2.87 41.50
N SER A 107 3.48 4.18 41.72
CA SER A 107 3.43 5.20 40.67
C SER A 107 4.57 5.00 39.67
N ASP A 108 5.80 4.87 40.16
CA ASP A 108 6.99 4.64 39.32
C ASP A 108 6.87 3.33 38.53
N ALA A 109 6.50 2.24 39.20
CA ALA A 109 6.33 0.94 38.54
C ALA A 109 5.24 0.98 37.45
N THR A 110 4.15 1.71 37.67
CA THR A 110 3.12 1.89 36.63
C THR A 110 3.60 2.77 35.49
N GLY A 111 4.46 3.75 35.75
CA GLY A 111 5.13 4.58 34.75
C GLY A 111 6.00 3.74 33.79
N ASP A 112 6.79 2.83 34.34
CA ASP A 112 7.64 1.91 33.56
C ASP A 112 6.81 0.97 32.67
N VAL A 113 5.74 0.40 33.21
CA VAL A 113 4.84 -0.45 32.41
C VAL A 113 4.16 0.34 31.31
N ARG A 114 3.73 1.58 31.58
CA ARG A 114 3.14 2.48 30.57
C ARG A 114 4.13 2.82 29.47
N SER A 115 5.37 3.18 29.79
CA SER A 115 6.38 3.54 28.81
C SER A 115 6.78 2.34 27.93
N THR A 116 6.94 1.16 28.55
CA THR A 116 7.24 -0.08 27.81
C THR A 116 6.09 -0.50 26.90
N LEU A 117 4.83 -0.33 27.33
CA LEU A 117 3.65 -0.57 26.51
C LEU A 117 3.58 0.40 25.33
N ALA A 118 3.83 1.70 25.55
CA ALA A 118 3.86 2.71 24.49
C ALA A 118 4.91 2.37 23.42
N ARG A 119 6.13 2.02 23.85
CA ARG A 119 7.20 1.60 22.93
C ARG A 119 6.83 0.35 22.13
N ARG A 120 6.17 -0.62 22.76
CA ARG A 120 5.67 -1.82 22.07
C ARG A 120 4.59 -1.46 21.05
N ALA A 121 3.66 -0.58 21.40
CA ALA A 121 2.62 -0.10 20.48
C ALA A 121 3.24 0.56 19.24
N GLU A 122 4.21 1.46 19.43
CA GLU A 122 4.94 2.10 18.33
C GLU A 122 5.69 1.08 17.44
N ALA A 123 6.38 0.12 18.05
CA ALA A 123 7.06 -0.94 17.30
C ALA A 123 6.06 -1.77 16.46
N THR A 124 4.95 -2.19 17.04
CA THR A 124 3.91 -2.94 16.31
C THR A 124 3.28 -2.11 15.20
N GLN A 125 3.12 -0.80 15.38
CA GLN A 125 2.61 0.09 14.35
C GLN A 125 3.58 0.19 13.16
N ALA A 126 4.88 0.31 13.43
CA ALA A 126 5.91 0.30 12.39
C ALA A 126 5.94 -1.04 11.62
N GLU A 127 5.78 -2.18 12.32
CA GLU A 127 5.67 -3.50 11.69
C GLU A 127 4.44 -3.59 10.78
N ILE A 128 3.29 -3.10 11.23
CA ILE A 128 2.06 -3.05 10.42
C ILE A 128 2.27 -2.24 9.14
N GLU A 129 2.95 -1.10 9.22
CA GLU A 129 3.25 -0.25 8.06
C GLU A 129 4.19 -0.93 7.07
N SER A 130 5.22 -1.62 7.58
CA SER A 130 6.11 -2.44 6.75
C SER A 130 5.33 -3.54 6.02
N LEU A 131 4.52 -4.32 6.75
CA LEU A 131 3.72 -5.41 6.20
C LEU A 131 2.70 -4.92 5.15
N LYS A 132 2.10 -3.73 5.36
CA LYS A 132 1.23 -3.09 4.36
C LYS A 132 1.99 -2.79 3.06
N SER A 133 3.21 -2.27 3.17
CA SER A 133 4.06 -2.00 2.01
C SER A 133 4.42 -3.28 1.26
N GLU A 134 4.82 -4.33 1.98
CA GLU A 134 5.13 -5.63 1.40
C GLU A 134 3.92 -6.26 0.70
N LEU A 135 2.75 -6.21 1.33
CA LEU A 135 1.51 -6.69 0.74
C LEU A 135 1.18 -5.94 -0.56
N SER A 136 1.38 -4.63 -0.60
CA SER A 136 1.20 -3.83 -1.82
C SER A 136 2.14 -4.27 -2.95
N ARG A 137 3.38 -4.59 -2.62
CA ARG A 137 4.40 -5.08 -3.56
C ARG A 137 4.04 -6.48 -4.07
N ALA A 138 3.62 -7.38 -3.17
CA ALA A 138 3.17 -8.72 -3.51
C ALA A 138 1.95 -8.69 -4.45
N ARG A 139 0.95 -7.85 -4.15
CA ARG A 139 -0.22 -7.64 -5.03
C ARG A 139 0.16 -7.15 -6.43
N ARG A 140 1.10 -6.21 -6.52
CA ARG A 140 1.64 -5.74 -7.82
C ARG A 140 2.34 -6.86 -8.58
N LYS A 141 3.16 -7.67 -7.90
CA LYS A 141 3.82 -8.83 -8.52
C LYS A 141 2.79 -9.84 -9.05
N ARG A 142 1.74 -10.12 -8.27
CA ARG A 142 0.66 -11.03 -8.68
C ARG A 142 -0.07 -10.54 -9.93
N ARG A 143 -0.47 -9.26 -9.95
CA ARG A 143 -1.11 -8.66 -11.14
C ARG A 143 -0.24 -8.77 -12.39
N ARG A 144 1.05 -8.46 -12.28
CA ARG A 144 1.97 -8.62 -13.42
C ARG A 144 2.07 -10.07 -13.88
N LEU A 145 2.12 -11.04 -12.96
CA LEU A 145 2.12 -12.45 -13.34
C LEU A 145 0.82 -12.86 -14.05
N GLU A 146 -0.33 -12.38 -13.58
CA GLU A 146 -1.63 -12.61 -14.24
C GLU A 146 -1.65 -12.00 -15.66
N GLU A 147 -1.11 -10.79 -15.83
CA GLU A 147 -0.95 -10.13 -17.13
C GLU A 147 -0.01 -10.94 -18.06
N TYR A 148 1.13 -11.39 -17.55
CA TYR A 148 2.06 -12.24 -18.30
C TYR A 148 1.44 -13.57 -18.69
N GLU A 149 0.66 -14.22 -17.82
CA GLU A 149 -0.09 -15.43 -18.17
C GLU A 149 -1.17 -15.16 -19.22
N GLY A 150 -1.77 -13.97 -19.23
CA GLY A 150 -2.65 -13.52 -20.31
C GLY A 150 -1.92 -13.49 -21.66
N VAL A 151 -0.76 -12.83 -21.71
CA VAL A 151 0.08 -12.74 -22.91
C VAL A 151 0.60 -14.12 -23.33
N ARG A 152 1.07 -14.94 -22.37
CA ARG A 152 1.54 -16.30 -22.62
C ARG A 152 0.48 -17.14 -23.30
N ARG A 153 -0.77 -17.09 -22.84
CA ARG A 153 -1.89 -17.81 -23.45
C ARG A 153 -2.18 -17.37 -24.89
N LEU A 154 -1.95 -16.11 -25.22
CA LEU A 154 -2.07 -15.62 -26.60
C LEU A 154 -0.91 -16.15 -27.46
N ILE A 155 0.33 -16.05 -26.97
CA ILE A 155 1.52 -16.53 -27.69
C ILE A 155 1.44 -18.03 -28.00
N VAL A 156 0.91 -18.84 -27.07
CA VAL A 156 0.78 -20.30 -27.26
C VAL A 156 -0.22 -20.67 -28.37
N LYS A 157 -1.18 -19.79 -28.71
CA LYS A 157 -2.11 -20.03 -29.83
C LYS A 157 -1.45 -19.87 -31.19
N GLU A 158 -0.37 -19.08 -31.25
CA GLU A 158 0.37 -18.85 -32.49
C GLU A 158 1.33 -20.00 -32.76
N PRO A 159 1.57 -20.37 -34.03
CA PRO A 159 2.54 -21.39 -34.38
C PRO A 159 3.95 -20.98 -33.94
N PRO A 160 4.83 -21.95 -33.65
CA PRO A 160 6.20 -21.67 -33.27
C PRO A 160 6.93 -20.94 -34.41
N ARG A 161 7.72 -19.92 -34.06
CA ARG A 161 8.45 -19.09 -35.04
C ARG A 161 9.35 -19.88 -35.99
N SER A 162 9.89 -21.01 -35.52
CA SER A 162 10.70 -21.91 -36.34
C SER A 162 9.90 -22.49 -37.52
N HIS A 163 8.65 -22.87 -37.27
CA HIS A 163 7.75 -23.38 -38.30
C HIS A 163 7.47 -22.32 -39.36
N THR A 164 7.01 -21.14 -38.93
CA THR A 164 6.72 -20.03 -39.85
C THR A 164 7.96 -19.58 -40.63
N SER A 165 9.15 -19.61 -40.00
CA SER A 165 10.41 -19.27 -40.68
C SER A 165 10.79 -20.29 -41.75
N GLN A 166 10.54 -21.58 -41.49
CA GLN A 166 10.81 -22.63 -42.45
C GLN A 166 9.83 -22.57 -43.64
N GLU A 167 8.55 -22.34 -43.37
CA GLU A 167 7.54 -22.12 -44.41
C GLU A 167 7.88 -20.90 -45.28
N LEU A 168 8.31 -19.80 -44.66
CA LEU A 168 8.74 -18.60 -45.39
C LEU A 168 9.94 -18.89 -46.30
N SER A 169 10.93 -19.66 -45.82
CA SER A 169 12.10 -20.05 -46.61
C SER A 169 11.70 -20.90 -47.81
N LYS A 170 10.84 -21.91 -47.61
CA LYS A 170 10.34 -22.77 -48.69
C LYS A 170 9.58 -21.98 -49.74
N LEU A 171 8.68 -21.09 -49.29
CA LEU A 171 7.91 -20.24 -50.20
C LEU A 171 8.82 -19.27 -50.97
N ALA A 172 9.86 -18.73 -50.34
CA ALA A 172 10.83 -17.87 -51.01
C ALA A 172 11.64 -18.63 -52.09
N GLU A 173 12.01 -19.88 -51.83
CA GLU A 173 12.64 -20.76 -52.82
C GLU A 173 11.70 -21.05 -54.00
N GLU A 174 10.43 -21.39 -53.72
CA GLU A 174 9.43 -21.67 -54.75
C GLU A 174 9.13 -20.43 -55.63
N VAL A 175 9.03 -19.25 -55.02
CA VAL A 175 8.88 -17.99 -55.77
C VAL A 175 10.07 -17.78 -56.70
N LYS A 176 11.29 -18.04 -56.22
CA LYS A 176 12.50 -17.91 -57.04
C LYS A 176 12.50 -18.91 -58.20
N THR A 177 12.14 -20.16 -57.97
CA THR A 177 12.07 -21.16 -59.05
C THR A 177 11.02 -20.79 -60.10
N LEU A 178 9.84 -20.31 -59.67
CA LEU A 178 8.80 -19.86 -60.59
C LEU A 178 9.21 -18.63 -61.40
N GLN A 179 9.97 -17.70 -60.78
CA GLN A 179 10.53 -16.55 -61.50
C GLN A 179 11.54 -17.00 -62.56
N ASP A 180 12.45 -17.91 -62.23
CA ASP A 180 13.44 -18.45 -63.17
C ASP A 180 12.76 -19.19 -64.33
N GLU A 181 11.73 -19.99 -64.06
CA GLU A 181 10.92 -20.68 -65.07
C GLU A 181 10.16 -19.69 -65.96
N HIS A 182 9.53 -18.67 -65.37
CA HIS A 182 8.82 -17.64 -66.10
C HIS A 182 9.76 -16.88 -67.05
N GLU A 183 10.94 -16.49 -66.58
CA GLU A 183 11.96 -15.85 -67.42
C GLU A 183 12.46 -16.76 -68.54
N SER A 184 12.63 -18.05 -68.27
CA SER A 184 13.02 -19.05 -69.28
C SER A 184 11.95 -19.20 -70.37
N LEU A 185 10.67 -19.30 -69.98
CA LEU A 185 9.55 -19.38 -70.91
C LEU A 185 9.38 -18.11 -71.74
N LEU A 186 9.55 -16.93 -71.15
CA LEU A 186 9.56 -15.67 -71.89
C LEU A 186 10.68 -15.63 -72.93
N ARG A 187 11.89 -16.06 -72.56
CA ARG A 187 13.02 -16.18 -73.50
C ARG A 187 12.70 -17.15 -74.64
N ALA A 188 12.15 -18.33 -74.34
CA ALA A 188 11.78 -19.32 -75.34
C ALA A 188 10.68 -18.81 -76.29
N LYS A 189 9.66 -18.14 -75.74
CA LYS A 189 8.58 -17.51 -76.52
C LYS A 189 9.14 -16.44 -77.46
N GLU A 190 10.06 -15.61 -76.98
CA GLU A 190 10.67 -14.55 -77.78
C GLU A 190 11.52 -15.10 -78.93
N ILE A 191 12.29 -16.16 -78.68
CA ILE A 191 13.03 -16.87 -79.74
C ILE A 191 12.06 -17.42 -80.79
N ARG A 192 10.98 -18.09 -80.36
CA ARG A 192 10.00 -18.64 -81.29
C ARG A 192 9.28 -17.56 -82.09
N ARG A 193 8.97 -16.41 -81.47
CA ARG A 193 8.43 -15.22 -82.16
C ARG A 193 9.37 -14.74 -83.26
N LYS A 194 10.68 -14.65 -82.98
CA LYS A 194 11.70 -14.26 -83.96
C LYS A 194 11.84 -15.28 -85.09
N GLN A 195 11.82 -16.58 -84.77
CA GLN A 195 11.86 -17.66 -85.77
C GLN A 195 10.65 -17.61 -86.71
N PHE A 196 9.44 -17.41 -86.18
CA PHE A 196 8.24 -17.25 -87.00
C PHE A 196 8.30 -16.00 -87.88
N SER A 197 8.79 -14.87 -87.34
CA SER A 197 8.96 -13.65 -88.13
C SER A 197 9.92 -13.86 -89.29
N LEU A 198 11.05 -14.55 -89.06
CA LEU A 198 12.01 -14.87 -90.11
C LEU A 198 11.37 -15.75 -91.19
N LEU A 199 10.63 -16.79 -90.77
CA LEU A 199 9.92 -17.68 -91.69
C LEU A 199 8.90 -16.92 -92.56
N LEU A 200 8.12 -16.01 -91.98
CA LEU A 200 7.19 -15.16 -92.73
C LEU A 200 7.92 -14.30 -93.76
N THR A 201 9.03 -13.66 -93.40
CA THR A 201 9.83 -12.87 -94.34
C THR A 201 10.44 -13.74 -95.45
N THR A 202 10.88 -14.97 -95.16
CA THR A 202 11.36 -15.88 -96.22
C THR A 202 10.24 -16.32 -97.17
N ILE A 203 9.02 -16.53 -96.65
CA ILE A 203 7.85 -16.83 -97.49
C ILE A 203 7.52 -15.62 -98.36
N GLU A 204 7.49 -14.41 -97.79
CA GLU A 204 7.27 -13.17 -98.56
C GLU A 204 8.30 -13.02 -99.68
N ASN A 205 9.59 -13.22 -99.39
CA ASN A 205 10.64 -13.18 -100.40
C ASN A 205 10.41 -14.22 -101.50
N LEU A 206 10.16 -15.48 -101.15
CA LEU A 206 9.88 -16.53 -102.14
C LEU A 206 8.64 -16.24 -102.97
N THR A 207 7.56 -15.70 -102.37
CA THR A 207 6.36 -15.30 -103.13
C THR A 207 6.61 -14.10 -104.03
N THR A 208 7.52 -13.19 -103.61
CA THR A 208 7.93 -12.04 -104.42
C THR A 208 8.80 -12.52 -105.59
N ASP A 209 9.73 -13.44 -105.35
CA ASP A 209 10.59 -14.05 -106.37
C ASP A 209 9.77 -14.85 -107.39
N ILE A 210 8.82 -15.67 -106.94
CA ILE A 210 7.89 -16.39 -107.84
C ILE A 210 7.03 -15.39 -108.64
N GLY A 211 6.50 -14.35 -107.99
CA GLY A 211 5.75 -13.30 -108.70
C GLY A 211 6.62 -12.48 -109.67
N HIS A 212 7.92 -12.39 -109.43
CA HIS A 212 8.89 -11.78 -110.34
C HIS A 212 9.23 -12.71 -111.50
N ASP A 213 9.37 -14.01 -111.25
CA ASP A 213 9.58 -15.04 -112.27
C ASP A 213 8.35 -15.19 -113.20
N ASP A 214 7.12 -15.09 -112.68
CA ASP A 214 5.91 -15.03 -113.50
C ASP A 214 5.92 -13.79 -114.43
N HIS A 215 6.46 -12.66 -113.94
CA HIS A 215 6.61 -11.44 -114.75
C HIS A 215 7.77 -11.51 -115.76
N ILE A 216 8.80 -12.33 -115.50
CA ILE A 216 9.93 -12.59 -116.41
C ILE A 216 9.54 -13.63 -117.48
N MET A 217 8.71 -14.62 -117.13
CA MET A 217 8.17 -15.61 -118.07
C MET A 217 7.19 -14.97 -119.06
N GLU A 218 6.46 -13.93 -118.67
CA GLU A 218 5.63 -13.15 -119.60
C GLU A 218 6.47 -12.36 -120.61
N THR A 219 7.67 -11.89 -120.23
CA THR A 219 8.56 -11.15 -121.16
C THR A 219 9.43 -12.04 -122.07
N ASN A 220 9.63 -13.32 -121.75
CA ASN A 220 10.46 -14.22 -122.56
C ASN A 220 9.65 -15.06 -123.59
N LEU A 221 8.33 -15.01 -123.55
CA LEU A 221 7.47 -15.65 -124.55
C LEU A 221 7.33 -14.82 -125.84
N ASP A 222 7.79 -13.58 -125.86
CA ASP A 222 7.69 -12.69 -127.02
C ASP A 222 8.92 -12.72 -127.97
N ASP A 223 10.03 -13.38 -127.60
CA ASP A 223 11.31 -13.27 -128.33
C ASP A 223 11.77 -14.52 -129.13
N ASN A 224 10.97 -15.59 -129.24
CA ASN A 224 11.36 -16.80 -130.01
C ASN A 224 10.59 -17.03 -131.32
N CYS A 225 10.10 -15.96 -131.96
CA CYS A 225 9.56 -16.01 -133.33
C CYS A 225 10.33 -15.05 -134.25
N SER A 226 11.45 -15.53 -134.82
CA SER A 226 12.04 -15.11 -136.11
C SER A 226 13.19 -16.02 -136.52
#